data_AF-A0A8B8EWK0-F1
#
_entry.id   AF-A0A8B8EWK0-F1
#
_cell.length_a   1.000
_cell.length_b   1.000
_cell.length_c   1.000
_cell.angle_alpha   90.00
_cell.angle_beta   90.00
_cell.angle_gamma   90.00
#
_symmetry.space_group_name_H-M   'P 1'
#
loop_
_entity.id
_entity.type
_entity.pdbx_description
1 polymer ?
#
loop_
_entity_poly.entity_id
_entity_poly.type
_entity_poly.pdbx_seq_one_letter_code
_entity_poly.pdbx_strand_id
1 'polypeptide(L)'
;MSTQSGFSAKTAEKLNASLPIDITATQVQHYPELAKLLTDLSQRITPEGVSVQVKQELHQAEEELRHEKHTWLLQHILYKEIEEFLVDSELKNQDVALSPDDKQFHTMLQECLTFSEIGDYLRCSPDPSCKVNLLGLTEESIQNQNPHRKNLGYLQQKLIPRLEERLADRCENLQSFQEAEAVLDSSPTLAKSSHLPALMEAQKRKLEEDKHQLERLRAAKEKQFQTYYQTLLDSLHLLEKLITKYRLQSQTEHDTISAEWLVGKCDGLCLKIKLIELQILCDTYTLETTKALEQIKETLHSAQVEAEKSKTYVTKTLQTYESLGSEFDELVMEYQRLKEETDNKEWALSELLKSDS
;
A
#
# COMPACT_ATOMS: atom_id res chain seq x y z
N MET A 1 -21.21 -29.96 -10.68
CA MET A 1 -20.03 -29.07 -10.58
C MET A 1 -20.00 -28.20 -9.32
N SER A 2 -21.11 -28.00 -8.59
CA SER A 2 -21.14 -27.17 -7.37
C SER A 2 -20.70 -27.89 -6.07
N THR A 3 -20.48 -29.20 -6.10
CA THR A 3 -20.10 -29.99 -4.90
C THR A 3 -18.58 -30.10 -4.71
N GLN A 4 -17.78 -29.93 -5.76
CA GLN A 4 -16.31 -29.99 -5.69
C GLN A 4 -15.68 -28.68 -5.16
N SER A 5 -16.32 -27.53 -5.37
CA SER A 5 -15.83 -26.25 -4.83
C SER A 5 -15.95 -26.19 -3.31
N GLY A 6 -17.02 -26.75 -2.73
CA GLY A 6 -17.24 -26.78 -1.28
C GLY A 6 -16.28 -27.69 -0.50
N PHE A 7 -15.78 -28.77 -1.13
CA PHE A 7 -14.80 -29.66 -0.49
C PHE A 7 -13.41 -29.00 -0.47
N SER A 8 -13.02 -28.34 -1.56
CA SER A 8 -11.75 -27.62 -1.70
C SER A 8 -11.63 -26.42 -0.75
N ALA A 9 -12.74 -25.73 -0.48
CA ALA A 9 -12.78 -24.62 0.47
C ALA A 9 -12.59 -25.08 1.93
N LYS A 10 -13.25 -26.16 2.34
CA LYS A 10 -13.13 -26.72 3.70
C LYS A 10 -11.74 -27.30 3.98
N THR A 11 -11.09 -27.88 2.97
CA THR A 11 -9.71 -28.35 3.11
C THR A 11 -8.74 -27.17 3.20
N ALA A 12 -8.93 -26.11 2.40
CA ALA A 12 -8.12 -24.90 2.48
C ALA A 12 -8.23 -24.21 3.86
N GLU A 13 -9.44 -24.10 4.41
CA GLU A 13 -9.64 -23.51 5.75
C GLU A 13 -8.99 -24.34 6.86
N LYS A 14 -9.08 -25.68 6.81
CA LYS A 14 -8.39 -26.55 7.77
C LYS A 14 -6.88 -26.45 7.67
N LEU A 15 -6.36 -26.34 6.44
CA LEU A 15 -4.94 -26.17 6.17
C LEU A 15 -4.41 -24.83 6.69
N ASN A 16 -5.12 -23.74 6.39
CA ASN A 16 -4.78 -22.39 6.84
C ASN A 16 -4.98 -22.18 8.36
N ALA A 17 -5.78 -23.03 9.01
CA ALA A 17 -5.93 -23.05 10.47
C ALA A 17 -4.83 -23.88 11.15
N SER A 18 -4.33 -24.92 10.49
CA SER A 18 -3.28 -25.81 11.01
C SER A 18 -1.85 -25.34 10.72
N LEU A 19 -1.67 -24.54 9.66
CA LEU A 19 -0.38 -24.05 9.20
C LEU A 19 -0.51 -22.54 8.91
N PRO A 20 0.52 -21.73 9.20
CA PRO A 20 0.53 -20.30 8.90
C PRO A 20 0.79 -20.08 7.40
N ILE A 21 -0.11 -20.57 6.56
CA ILE A 21 -0.07 -20.42 5.11
C ILE A 21 -1.45 -19.91 4.69
N ASP A 22 -1.50 -18.86 3.89
CA ASP A 22 -2.75 -18.39 3.28
C ASP A 22 -2.91 -19.05 1.91
N ILE A 23 -3.45 -20.27 1.89
CA ILE A 23 -3.75 -20.99 0.65
C ILE A 23 -5.14 -20.59 0.17
N THR A 24 -5.21 -20.05 -1.05
CA THR A 24 -6.47 -19.74 -1.72
C THR A 24 -7.14 -21.02 -2.23
N ALA A 25 -8.47 -21.11 -2.19
CA ALA A 25 -9.23 -22.28 -2.65
C ALA A 25 -8.92 -22.70 -4.11
N THR A 26 -8.41 -21.78 -4.92
CA THR A 26 -7.96 -22.00 -6.30
C THR A 26 -6.63 -22.77 -6.38
N GLN A 27 -5.72 -22.57 -5.43
CA GLN A 27 -4.43 -23.28 -5.38
C GLN A 27 -4.59 -24.74 -4.96
N VAL A 28 -5.59 -25.03 -4.11
CA VAL A 28 -5.95 -26.41 -3.72
C VAL A 28 -6.54 -27.20 -4.91
N GLN A 29 -7.25 -26.52 -5.82
CA GLN A 29 -7.78 -27.16 -7.04
C GLN A 29 -6.69 -27.43 -8.08
N HIS A 30 -5.67 -26.57 -8.18
CA HIS A 30 -4.59 -26.75 -9.15
C HIS A 30 -3.52 -27.76 -8.70
N TYR A 31 -3.29 -27.94 -7.40
CA TYR A 31 -2.25 -28.84 -6.88
C TYR A 31 -2.77 -29.84 -5.83
N PRO A 32 -3.48 -30.91 -6.26
CA PRO A 32 -4.08 -31.88 -5.35
C PRO A 32 -3.05 -32.75 -4.60
N GLU A 33 -1.87 -32.99 -5.16
CA GLU A 33 -0.80 -33.74 -4.47
C GLU A 33 -0.16 -32.91 -3.36
N LEU A 34 -0.03 -31.58 -3.58
CA LEU A 34 0.43 -30.65 -2.56
C LEU A 34 -0.58 -30.54 -1.42
N ALA A 35 -1.88 -30.57 -1.72
CA ALA A 35 -2.92 -30.63 -0.70
C ALA A 35 -2.83 -31.91 0.15
N LYS A 36 -2.57 -33.08 -0.45
CA LYS A 36 -2.35 -34.35 0.27
C LYS A 36 -1.12 -34.29 1.18
N LEU A 37 -0.01 -33.78 0.65
CA LEU A 37 1.24 -33.63 1.40
C LEU A 37 1.07 -32.67 2.58
N LEU A 38 0.36 -31.56 2.39
CA LEU A 38 0.08 -30.64 3.48
C LEU A 38 -0.90 -31.21 4.52
N THR A 39 -1.86 -32.05 4.13
CA THR A 39 -2.70 -32.78 5.08
C THR A 39 -1.96 -33.86 5.86
N ASP A 40 -0.95 -34.49 5.25
CA ASP A 40 -0.10 -35.46 5.96
C ASP A 40 0.90 -34.75 6.89
N LEU A 41 1.37 -33.57 6.49
CA LEU A 41 2.18 -32.70 7.34
C LEU A 41 1.38 -32.14 8.52
N SER A 42 0.13 -31.71 8.33
CA SER A 42 -0.70 -31.19 9.42
C SER A 42 -1.07 -32.26 10.46
N GLN A 43 -1.02 -33.55 10.10
CA GLN A 43 -1.17 -34.64 11.06
C GLN A 43 0.09 -34.86 11.92
N ARG A 44 1.26 -34.48 11.41
CA ARG A 44 2.56 -34.69 12.08
C ARG A 44 3.11 -33.43 12.73
N ILE A 45 2.65 -32.26 12.30
CA ILE A 45 3.17 -30.95 12.67
C ILE A 45 2.07 -30.12 13.33
N THR A 46 2.38 -29.57 14.50
CA THR A 46 1.51 -28.60 15.18
C THR A 46 1.67 -27.20 14.60
N PRO A 47 0.73 -26.25 14.84
CA PRO A 47 0.75 -24.90 14.24
C PRO A 47 2.03 -24.08 14.45
N GLU A 48 2.92 -24.54 15.33
CA GLU A 48 4.24 -23.94 15.64
C GLU A 48 5.40 -24.60 14.86
N GLY A 49 5.14 -25.58 14.00
CA GLY A 49 6.17 -26.26 13.19
C GLY A 49 6.85 -27.45 13.88
N VAL A 50 6.39 -27.86 15.07
CA VAL A 50 6.99 -28.94 15.86
C VAL A 50 6.25 -30.26 15.69
N SER A 51 6.99 -31.37 15.67
CA SER A 51 6.43 -32.73 15.67
C SER A 51 5.52 -32.95 16.88
N VAL A 52 4.37 -33.60 16.68
CA VAL A 52 3.41 -33.91 17.77
C VAL A 52 4.08 -34.68 18.92
N GLN A 53 5.00 -35.60 18.61
CA GLN A 53 5.74 -36.37 19.61
C GLN A 53 6.66 -35.50 20.45
N VAL A 54 7.44 -34.62 19.79
CA VAL A 54 8.33 -33.68 20.49
C VAL A 54 7.56 -32.70 21.36
N LYS A 55 6.36 -32.27 20.93
CA LYS A 55 5.49 -31.42 21.76
C LYS A 55 4.96 -32.17 22.99
N GLN A 56 4.66 -33.46 22.88
CA GLN A 56 4.26 -34.28 24.01
C GLN A 56 5.42 -34.49 25.00
N GLU A 57 6.61 -34.82 24.50
CA GLU A 57 7.83 -34.93 25.33
C GLU A 57 8.16 -33.60 26.02
N LEU A 58 8.03 -32.48 25.30
CA LEU A 58 8.24 -31.15 25.85
C LEU A 58 7.22 -30.82 26.94
N HIS A 59 5.94 -31.16 26.74
CA HIS A 59 4.91 -30.95 27.77
C HIS A 59 5.20 -31.81 29.02
N GLN A 60 5.65 -33.05 28.86
CA GLN A 60 6.03 -33.91 29.97
C GLN A 60 7.24 -33.34 30.73
N ALA A 61 8.29 -32.93 30.01
CA ALA A 61 9.46 -32.29 30.61
C ALA A 61 9.11 -30.96 31.30
N GLU A 62 8.18 -30.18 30.76
CA GLU A 62 7.68 -28.96 31.41
C GLU A 62 6.90 -29.26 32.70
N GLU A 63 6.09 -30.32 32.72
CA GLU A 63 5.38 -30.75 33.93
C GLU A 63 6.36 -31.22 35.01
N GLU A 64 7.35 -32.03 34.64
CA GLU A 64 8.43 -32.48 35.54
C GLU A 64 9.22 -31.28 36.08
N LEU A 65 9.64 -30.36 35.20
CA LEU A 65 10.35 -29.15 35.61
C LEU A 65 9.49 -28.26 36.53
N ARG A 66 8.18 -28.14 36.27
CA ARG A 66 7.27 -27.39 37.15
C ARG A 66 7.18 -28.05 38.53
N HIS A 67 7.11 -29.37 38.58
CA HIS A 67 7.09 -30.12 39.83
C HIS A 67 8.39 -29.95 40.60
N GLU A 68 9.55 -30.17 39.96
CA GLU A 68 10.87 -29.98 40.58
C GLU A 68 11.05 -28.53 41.06
N LYS A 69 10.72 -27.55 40.22
CA LYS A 69 10.78 -26.13 40.60
C LYS A 69 9.89 -25.81 41.78
N HIS A 70 8.68 -26.38 41.85
CA HIS A 70 7.80 -26.18 42.99
C HIS A 70 8.42 -26.75 44.28
N THR A 71 8.94 -27.99 44.23
CA THR A 71 9.61 -28.60 45.38
C THR A 71 10.84 -27.83 45.82
N TRP A 72 11.66 -27.34 44.87
CA TRP A 72 12.81 -26.50 45.15
C TRP A 72 12.41 -25.17 45.77
N LEU A 73 11.37 -24.50 45.24
CA LEU A 73 10.89 -23.24 45.80
C LEU A 73 10.39 -23.40 47.24
N LEU A 74 9.68 -24.50 47.54
CA LEU A 74 9.26 -24.78 48.92
C LEU A 74 10.45 -24.94 49.86
N GLN A 75 11.46 -25.72 49.46
CA GLN A 75 12.68 -25.92 50.25
C GLN A 75 13.48 -24.62 50.40
N HIS A 76 13.58 -23.83 49.33
CA HIS A 76 14.29 -22.56 49.30
C HIS A 76 13.64 -21.49 50.16
N ILE A 77 12.29 -21.41 50.15
CA ILE A 77 11.56 -20.51 51.05
C ILE A 77 11.86 -20.87 52.50
N LEU A 78 11.77 -22.15 52.86
CA LEU A 78 12.07 -22.60 54.22
C LEU A 78 13.51 -22.28 54.63
N TYR A 79 14.48 -22.54 53.75
CA TYR A 79 15.88 -22.20 53.99
C TYR A 79 16.07 -20.70 54.24
N LYS A 80 15.52 -19.85 53.36
CA LYS A 80 15.60 -18.39 53.50
C LYS A 80 14.93 -17.86 54.75
N GLU A 81 13.76 -18.40 55.14
CA GLU A 81 13.12 -17.99 56.38
C GLU A 81 13.97 -18.33 57.61
N ILE A 82 14.69 -19.46 57.58
CA ILE A 82 15.59 -19.84 58.66
C ILE A 82 16.83 -18.94 58.67
N GLU A 83 17.42 -18.62 57.51
CA GLU A 83 18.56 -17.71 57.37
C GLU A 83 18.19 -16.30 57.87
N GLU A 84 17.07 -15.75 57.41
CA GLU A 84 16.61 -14.44 57.85
C GLU A 84 16.20 -14.44 59.34
N PHE A 85 15.68 -15.55 59.87
CA PHE A 85 15.42 -15.69 61.30
C PHE A 85 16.72 -15.64 62.13
N LEU A 86 17.81 -16.24 61.63
CA LEU A 86 19.12 -16.14 62.27
C LEU A 86 19.63 -14.71 62.24
N VAL A 87 19.56 -14.03 61.09
CA VAL A 87 19.99 -12.62 60.95
C VAL A 87 19.19 -11.70 61.88
N ASP A 88 17.87 -11.84 61.94
CA ASP A 88 17.02 -11.04 62.84
C ASP A 88 17.33 -11.31 64.32
N SER A 89 17.76 -12.53 64.65
CA SER A 89 18.16 -12.89 66.01
C SER A 89 19.53 -12.33 66.37
N GLU A 90 20.47 -12.27 65.41
CA GLU A 90 21.75 -11.59 65.57
C GLU A 90 21.58 -10.07 65.76
N LEU A 91 20.68 -9.44 65.01
CA LEU A 91 20.31 -8.03 65.18
C LEU A 91 19.69 -7.78 66.56
N LYS A 92 18.72 -8.62 66.98
CA LYS A 92 18.10 -8.52 68.31
C LYS A 92 19.08 -8.77 69.45
N ASN A 93 20.09 -9.61 69.27
CA ASN A 93 21.17 -9.84 70.24
C ASN A 93 22.05 -8.59 70.45
N GLN A 94 22.15 -7.71 69.45
CA GLN A 94 22.89 -6.44 69.55
C GLN A 94 22.07 -5.36 70.28
N ASP A 95 20.73 -5.35 70.09
CA ASP A 95 19.85 -4.32 70.64
C ASP A 95 19.26 -4.64 72.04
N VAL A 96 19.05 -5.92 72.38
CA VAL A 96 18.46 -6.38 73.65
C VAL A 96 19.22 -7.61 74.17
N ALA A 97 19.57 -7.67 75.45
CA ALA A 97 20.19 -8.87 76.02
C ALA A 97 19.19 -10.04 76.05
N LEU A 98 19.24 -10.91 75.03
CA LEU A 98 18.40 -12.12 74.96
C LEU A 98 18.61 -13.02 76.19
N SER A 99 17.57 -13.77 76.55
CA SER A 99 17.59 -14.82 77.56
C SER A 99 18.70 -15.83 77.26
N PRO A 100 19.44 -16.34 78.27
CA PRO A 100 20.52 -17.30 78.06
C PRO A 100 20.07 -18.57 77.33
N ASP A 101 18.80 -18.98 77.52
CA ASP A 101 18.20 -20.13 76.84
C ASP A 101 17.97 -19.88 75.34
N ASP A 102 17.61 -18.65 74.96
CA ASP A 102 17.44 -18.29 73.55
C ASP A 102 18.80 -18.17 72.86
N LYS A 103 19.83 -17.65 73.54
CA LYS A 103 21.20 -17.60 73.01
C LYS A 103 21.74 -19.00 72.72
N GLN A 104 21.55 -19.95 73.64
CA GLN A 104 21.93 -21.35 73.43
C GLN A 104 21.15 -22.00 72.29
N PHE A 105 19.87 -21.69 72.15
CA PHE A 105 19.05 -22.15 71.02
C PHE A 105 19.56 -21.63 69.66
N HIS A 106 19.95 -20.35 69.59
CA HIS A 106 20.47 -19.74 68.36
C HIS A 106 21.85 -20.29 67.97
N THR A 107 22.76 -20.47 68.92
CA THR A 107 24.07 -21.09 68.66
C THR A 107 23.90 -22.54 68.17
N MET A 108 22.99 -23.31 68.79
CA MET A 108 22.69 -24.67 68.34
C MET A 108 22.09 -24.71 66.92
N LEU A 109 21.25 -23.73 66.57
CA LEU A 109 20.63 -23.64 65.24
C LEU A 109 21.66 -23.26 64.17
N GLN A 110 22.53 -22.29 64.45
CA GLN A 110 23.60 -21.84 63.56
C GLN A 110 24.64 -22.95 63.31
N GLU A 111 25.04 -23.67 64.35
CA GLU A 111 25.91 -24.84 64.21
C GLU A 111 25.24 -25.93 63.37
N CYS A 112 23.96 -26.22 63.57
CA CYS A 112 23.26 -27.22 62.75
C CYS A 112 23.17 -26.84 61.26
N LEU A 113 22.93 -25.57 60.94
CA LEU A 113 22.88 -25.11 59.55
C LEU A 113 24.24 -25.12 58.87
N THR A 114 25.27 -24.62 59.54
CA THR A 114 26.64 -24.67 59.02
C THR A 114 27.09 -26.11 58.77
N PHE A 115 26.74 -27.07 59.63
CA PHE A 115 27.02 -28.49 59.38
C PHE A 115 26.25 -29.08 58.18
N SER A 116 25.03 -28.60 57.88
CA SER A 116 24.31 -29.00 56.66
C SER A 116 24.87 -28.35 55.40
N GLU A 117 25.25 -27.07 55.45
CA GLU A 117 25.85 -26.35 54.33
C GLU A 117 27.21 -26.93 53.94
N ILE A 118 28.02 -27.35 54.93
CA ILE A 118 29.26 -28.08 54.70
C ILE A 118 29.01 -29.36 53.87
N GLY A 119 27.85 -30.00 54.04
CA GLY A 119 27.41 -31.13 53.21
C GLY A 119 27.27 -30.79 51.73
N ASP A 120 26.69 -29.62 51.43
CA ASP A 120 26.49 -29.13 50.07
C ASP A 120 27.82 -28.67 49.44
N TYR A 121 28.70 -28.04 50.22
CA TYR A 121 30.03 -27.63 49.77
C TYR A 121 30.95 -28.82 49.43
N LEU A 122 30.64 -30.04 49.86
CA LEU A 122 31.40 -31.25 49.49
C LEU A 122 31.04 -31.78 48.10
N ARG A 123 29.89 -31.38 47.54
CA ARG A 123 29.45 -31.72 46.19
C ARG A 123 29.93 -30.67 45.20
N CYS A 124 31.24 -30.63 44.93
CA CYS A 124 31.82 -29.62 44.01
C CYS A 124 31.64 -29.92 42.50
N SER A 125 30.99 -31.03 42.10
CA SER A 125 30.79 -31.33 40.67
C SER A 125 29.33 -31.16 40.24
N PRO A 126 29.06 -30.47 39.11
CA PRO A 126 27.70 -30.28 38.59
C PRO A 126 27.07 -31.53 37.95
N ASP A 127 27.78 -32.67 37.93
CA ASP A 127 27.31 -33.91 37.33
C ASP A 127 26.72 -34.85 38.42
N PRO A 128 25.41 -35.21 38.36
CA PRO A 128 24.76 -36.05 39.37
C PRO A 128 25.30 -37.49 39.45
N SER A 129 26.16 -37.88 38.50
CA SER A 129 26.78 -39.21 38.44
C SER A 129 28.11 -39.32 39.21
N CYS A 130 28.76 -38.20 39.53
CA CYS A 130 30.07 -38.18 40.20
C CYS A 130 29.94 -38.12 41.72
N LYS A 131 30.04 -39.28 42.40
CA LYS A 131 30.21 -39.38 43.86
C LYS A 131 31.67 -39.10 44.29
N VAL A 132 32.27 -38.01 43.80
CA VAL A 132 33.64 -37.67 44.21
C VAL A 132 33.57 -36.67 45.34
N ASN A 133 33.65 -37.17 46.57
CA ASN A 133 33.68 -36.33 47.75
C ASN A 133 35.10 -35.77 47.94
N LEU A 134 35.23 -34.46 48.15
CA LEU A 134 36.52 -33.86 48.50
C LEU A 134 37.06 -34.56 49.76
N LEU A 135 38.23 -35.19 49.65
CA LEU A 135 38.91 -35.94 50.73
C LEU A 135 38.21 -37.22 51.23
N GLY A 136 37.23 -37.77 50.50
CA GLY A 136 36.57 -39.03 50.89
C GLY A 136 35.64 -38.91 52.11
N LEU A 137 35.31 -37.68 52.51
CA LEU A 137 34.34 -37.41 53.57
C LEU A 137 32.92 -37.64 53.04
N THR A 138 32.18 -38.59 53.61
CA THR A 138 30.76 -38.78 53.30
C THR A 138 29.88 -37.82 54.09
N GLU A 139 28.79 -37.37 53.47
CA GLU A 139 27.75 -36.53 54.08
C GLU A 139 27.24 -37.12 55.42
N GLU A 140 27.16 -38.45 55.48
CA GLU A 140 26.81 -39.21 56.68
C GLU A 140 27.85 -39.09 57.81
N SER A 141 29.14 -39.00 57.48
CA SER A 141 30.23 -38.89 58.46
C SER A 141 30.22 -37.53 59.18
N ILE A 142 29.80 -36.48 58.47
CA ILE A 142 29.69 -35.11 59.01
C ILE A 142 28.41 -34.95 59.83
N GLN A 143 27.30 -35.53 59.35
CA GLN A 143 26.05 -35.60 60.14
C GLN A 143 26.20 -36.43 61.42
N ASN A 144 27.10 -37.41 61.46
CA ASN A 144 27.41 -38.18 62.67
C ASN A 144 28.30 -37.42 63.67
N GLN A 145 29.03 -36.40 63.22
CA GLN A 145 29.86 -35.53 64.07
C GLN A 145 29.13 -34.31 64.63
N ASN A 146 27.89 -34.06 64.20
CA ASN A 146 27.10 -32.94 64.69
C ASN A 146 26.68 -33.15 66.17
N PRO A 147 27.14 -32.31 67.12
CA PRO A 147 26.90 -32.48 68.55
C PRO A 147 25.43 -32.29 68.96
N HIS A 148 24.62 -31.62 68.13
CA HIS A 148 23.25 -31.24 68.45
C HIS A 148 22.18 -32.06 67.72
N ARG A 149 22.57 -33.12 67.00
CA ARG A 149 21.63 -34.01 66.29
C ARG A 149 20.55 -34.63 67.19
N LYS A 150 20.83 -34.86 68.47
CA LYS A 150 19.85 -35.38 69.44
C LYS A 150 18.83 -34.34 69.89
N ASN A 151 19.14 -33.04 69.71
CA ASN A 151 18.28 -31.92 70.10
C ASN A 151 17.44 -31.40 68.93
N LEU A 152 17.56 -31.99 67.72
CA LEU A 152 16.79 -31.62 66.54
C LEU A 152 15.27 -31.61 66.79
N GLY A 153 14.74 -32.58 67.56
CA GLY A 153 13.31 -32.62 67.88
C GLY A 153 12.85 -31.45 68.75
N TYR A 154 13.68 -31.00 69.70
CA TYR A 154 13.41 -29.81 70.52
C TYR A 154 13.56 -28.52 69.70
N LEU A 155 14.55 -28.46 68.81
CA LEU A 155 14.73 -27.34 67.88
C LEU A 155 13.52 -27.21 66.94
N GLN A 156 13.07 -28.31 66.34
CA GLN A 156 11.91 -28.35 65.47
C GLN A 156 10.62 -27.91 66.19
N GLN A 157 10.38 -28.38 67.41
CA GLN A 157 9.20 -27.99 68.18
C GLN A 157 9.13 -26.49 68.51
N LYS A 158 10.28 -25.82 68.67
CA LYS A 158 10.34 -24.37 68.90
C LYS A 158 10.42 -23.55 67.61
N LEU A 159 11.05 -24.09 66.56
CA LEU A 159 11.29 -23.41 65.30
C LEU A 159 10.04 -23.39 64.41
N ILE A 160 9.30 -24.51 64.33
CA ILE A 160 8.11 -24.64 63.46
C ILE A 160 7.05 -23.57 63.78
N PRO A 161 6.61 -23.35 65.03
CA PRO A 161 5.60 -22.34 65.32
C PRO A 161 6.05 -20.91 65.01
N ARG A 162 7.34 -20.60 65.20
CA ARG A 162 7.90 -19.26 64.90
C ARG A 162 8.02 -19.01 63.40
N LEU A 163 8.37 -20.05 62.63
CA LEU A 163 8.39 -19.98 61.18
C LEU A 163 6.97 -19.85 60.61
N GLU A 164 6.00 -20.58 61.17
CA GLU A 164 4.59 -20.48 60.78
C GLU A 164 4.03 -19.08 61.03
N GLU A 165 4.32 -18.46 62.17
CA GLU A 165 3.92 -17.09 62.49
C GLU A 165 4.53 -16.07 61.50
N ARG A 166 5.85 -16.17 61.23
CA ARG A 166 6.52 -15.29 60.26
C ARG A 166 6.01 -15.45 58.83
N LEU A 167 5.74 -16.69 58.42
CA LEU A 167 5.15 -16.98 57.12
C LEU A 167 3.71 -16.45 57.03
N ALA A 168 2.94 -16.52 58.12
CA ALA A 168 1.61 -15.94 58.20
C ALA A 168 1.66 -14.41 58.05
N ASP A 169 2.57 -13.74 58.75
CA ASP A 169 2.78 -12.28 58.63
C ASP A 169 3.17 -11.87 57.20
N ARG A 170 4.05 -12.63 56.53
CA ARG A 170 4.39 -12.38 55.11
C ARG A 170 3.20 -12.58 54.19
N CYS A 171 2.40 -13.62 54.41
CA CYS A 171 1.18 -13.82 53.66
C CYS A 171 0.18 -12.69 53.88
N GLU A 172 0.11 -12.11 55.08
CA GLU A 172 -0.72 -10.94 55.38
C GLU A 172 -0.18 -9.68 54.69
N ASN A 173 1.14 -9.48 54.67
CA ASN A 173 1.77 -8.37 53.93
C ASN A 173 1.58 -8.46 52.41
N LEU A 174 1.63 -9.67 51.84
CA LEU A 174 1.34 -9.88 50.42
C LEU A 174 -0.13 -9.63 50.08
N GLN A 175 -1.04 -9.97 51.00
CA GLN A 175 -2.46 -9.65 50.88
C GLN A 175 -2.72 -8.15 50.95
N SER A 176 -2.10 -7.43 51.89
CA SER A 176 -2.30 -5.99 52.01
C SER A 176 -1.81 -5.23 50.77
N PHE A 177 -0.75 -5.71 50.11
CA PHE A 177 -0.30 -5.17 48.82
C PHE A 177 -1.33 -5.39 47.69
N GLN A 178 -2.06 -6.50 47.71
CA GLN A 178 -3.08 -6.79 46.71
C GLN A 178 -4.42 -6.09 47.00
N GLU A 179 -4.83 -6.03 48.27
CA GLU A 179 -6.03 -5.32 48.73
C GLU A 179 -5.89 -3.79 48.64
N ALA A 180 -4.67 -3.25 48.52
CA ALA A 180 -4.44 -1.85 48.21
C ALA A 180 -5.07 -1.42 46.86
N GLU A 181 -5.31 -2.38 45.93
CA GLU A 181 -6.10 -2.15 44.71
C GLU A 181 -7.59 -2.53 44.86
N ALA A 182 -7.94 -3.39 45.82
CA ALA A 182 -9.31 -3.89 46.04
C ALA A 182 -9.81 -3.52 47.44
N VAL A 183 -10.26 -2.27 47.60
CA VAL A 183 -10.90 -1.77 48.81
C VAL A 183 -12.26 -2.47 49.01
N LEU A 184 -12.53 -2.85 50.27
CA LEU A 184 -13.70 -3.57 50.83
C LEU A 184 -13.64 -5.11 50.74
N ASP A 185 -13.22 -5.76 51.83
CA ASP A 185 -14.10 -6.68 52.57
C ASP A 185 -13.40 -7.25 53.80
N SER A 186 -14.02 -7.20 54.98
CA SER A 186 -13.46 -7.72 56.24
C SER A 186 -13.80 -9.21 56.42
N SER A 187 -12.98 -10.10 55.85
CA SER A 187 -13.05 -11.54 56.08
C SER A 187 -11.67 -12.11 56.49
N PRO A 188 -11.60 -13.30 57.13
CA PRO A 188 -10.40 -13.72 57.86
C PRO A 188 -9.19 -13.93 56.93
N THR A 189 -8.07 -13.32 57.33
CA THR A 189 -6.80 -13.21 56.59
C THR A 189 -6.20 -14.54 56.15
N LEU A 190 -6.49 -15.64 56.86
CA LEU A 190 -5.98 -16.98 56.50
C LEU A 190 -6.81 -17.66 55.39
N ALA A 191 -8.11 -17.42 55.32
CA ALA A 191 -8.93 -17.92 54.22
C ALA A 191 -8.59 -17.16 52.94
N LYS A 192 -8.42 -15.84 53.04
CA LYS A 192 -7.97 -14.98 51.94
C LYS A 192 -6.55 -15.29 51.46
N SER A 193 -5.61 -15.60 52.37
CA SER A 193 -4.25 -16.04 51.99
C SER A 193 -4.28 -17.31 51.13
N SER A 194 -5.17 -18.25 51.45
CA SER A 194 -5.34 -19.48 50.67
C SER A 194 -5.96 -19.24 49.29
N HIS A 195 -6.69 -18.13 49.11
CA HIS A 195 -7.30 -17.73 47.84
C HIS A 195 -6.38 -16.87 46.95
N LEU A 196 -5.30 -16.31 47.50
CA LEU A 196 -4.34 -15.47 46.78
C LEU A 196 -3.70 -16.20 45.57
N PRO A 197 -3.21 -17.45 45.68
CA PRO A 197 -2.68 -18.18 44.53
C PRO A 197 -3.72 -18.39 43.43
N ALA A 198 -4.96 -18.74 43.81
CA ALA A 198 -6.05 -18.95 42.86
C ALA A 198 -6.42 -17.65 42.13
N LEU A 199 -6.40 -16.51 42.82
CA LEU A 199 -6.66 -15.20 42.21
C LEU A 199 -5.53 -14.75 41.28
N MET A 200 -4.26 -14.96 41.67
CA MET A 200 -3.10 -14.70 40.81
C MET A 200 -3.10 -15.60 39.57
N GLU A 201 -3.45 -16.87 39.71
CA GLU A 201 -3.63 -17.77 38.57
C GLU A 201 -4.76 -17.30 37.66
N ALA A 202 -5.89 -16.83 38.21
CA ALA A 202 -6.98 -16.27 37.42
C ALA A 202 -6.56 -15.00 36.67
N GLN A 203 -5.81 -14.09 37.30
CA GLN A 203 -5.24 -12.91 36.64
C GLN A 203 -4.24 -13.28 35.55
N LYS A 204 -3.37 -14.26 35.81
CA LYS A 204 -2.41 -14.77 34.82
C LYS A 204 -3.13 -15.38 33.61
N ARG A 205 -4.18 -16.19 33.85
CA ARG A 205 -5.02 -16.75 32.77
C ARG A 205 -5.70 -15.66 31.96
N LYS A 206 -6.29 -14.64 32.59
CA LYS A 206 -6.85 -13.47 31.88
C LYS A 206 -5.80 -12.77 31.02
N LEU A 207 -4.59 -12.56 31.54
CA LEU A 207 -3.50 -11.96 30.79
C LEU A 207 -3.07 -12.81 29.58
N GLU A 208 -3.04 -14.13 29.73
CA GLU A 208 -2.77 -15.07 28.63
C GLU A 208 -3.88 -15.06 27.58
N GLU A 209 -5.15 -15.04 28.00
CA GLU A 209 -6.31 -14.89 27.13
C GLU A 209 -6.27 -13.58 26.35
N ASP A 210 -5.98 -12.45 27.00
CA ASP A 210 -5.86 -11.13 26.38
C ASP A 210 -4.69 -11.09 25.38
N LYS A 211 -3.55 -11.71 25.71
CA LYS A 211 -2.42 -11.86 24.78
C LYS A 211 -2.83 -12.65 23.54
N HIS A 212 -3.52 -13.77 23.69
CA HIS A 212 -4.02 -14.55 22.56
C HIS A 212 -5.06 -13.79 21.74
N GLN A 213 -5.93 -13.00 22.37
CA GLN A 213 -6.86 -12.13 21.66
C GLN A 213 -6.11 -11.06 20.86
N LEU A 214 -5.09 -10.44 21.44
CA LEU A 214 -4.25 -9.45 20.76
C LEU A 214 -3.54 -10.05 19.53
N GLU A 215 -3.00 -11.27 19.65
CA GLU A 215 -2.38 -11.98 18.53
C GLU A 215 -3.38 -12.27 17.40
N ARG A 216 -4.59 -12.72 17.75
CA ARG A 216 -5.67 -12.93 16.76
C ARG A 216 -6.06 -11.64 16.05
N LEU A 217 -6.18 -10.53 16.80
CA LEU A 217 -6.49 -9.22 16.23
C LEU A 217 -5.38 -8.71 15.31
N ARG A 218 -4.11 -8.92 15.67
CA ARG A 218 -2.97 -8.60 14.80
C ARG A 218 -3.01 -9.39 13.51
N ALA A 219 -3.24 -10.71 13.59
CA ALA A 219 -3.35 -11.56 12.40
C ALA A 219 -4.54 -11.16 11.51
N ALA A 220 -5.69 -10.84 12.10
CA ALA A 220 -6.85 -10.36 11.34
C ALA A 220 -6.58 -9.02 10.63
N LYS A 221 -5.91 -8.08 11.31
CA LYS A 221 -5.48 -6.81 10.73
C LYS A 221 -4.52 -7.03 9.55
N GLU A 222 -3.55 -7.92 9.71
CA GLU A 222 -2.58 -8.23 8.65
C GLU A 222 -3.29 -8.80 7.41
N LYS A 223 -4.23 -9.74 7.60
CA LYS A 223 -5.06 -10.27 6.51
C LYS A 223 -5.86 -9.18 5.80
N GLN A 224 -6.49 -8.28 6.56
CA GLN A 224 -7.20 -7.14 5.97
C GLN A 224 -6.24 -6.24 5.17
N PHE A 225 -5.07 -5.92 5.73
CA PHE A 225 -4.06 -5.12 5.05
C PHE A 225 -3.63 -5.74 3.72
N GLN A 226 -3.37 -7.05 3.70
CA GLN A 226 -3.03 -7.78 2.47
C GLN A 226 -4.16 -7.72 1.43
N THR A 227 -5.42 -7.89 1.84
CA THR A 227 -6.56 -7.79 0.91
C THR A 227 -6.71 -6.38 0.33
N TYR A 228 -6.52 -5.33 1.13
CA TYR A 228 -6.54 -3.96 0.65
C TYR A 228 -5.39 -3.69 -0.33
N TYR A 229 -4.19 -4.17 -0.01
CA TYR A 229 -3.02 -4.02 -0.87
C TYR A 229 -3.21 -4.75 -2.22
N GLN A 230 -3.74 -5.96 -2.21
CA GLN A 230 -4.05 -6.72 -3.42
C GLN A 230 -5.10 -6.00 -4.28
N THR A 231 -6.17 -5.48 -3.67
CA THR A 231 -7.21 -4.72 -4.39
C THR A 231 -6.64 -3.44 -5.01
N LEU A 232 -5.75 -2.76 -4.29
CA LEU A 232 -5.06 -1.56 -4.80
C LEU A 232 -4.19 -1.92 -6.01
N LEU A 233 -3.39 -2.98 -5.93
CA LEU A 233 -2.59 -3.46 -7.05
C LEU A 233 -3.45 -3.85 -8.27
N ASP A 234 -4.55 -4.57 -8.04
CA ASP A 234 -5.47 -4.95 -9.12
C ASP A 234 -6.09 -3.71 -9.78
N SER A 235 -6.42 -2.68 -8.99
CA SER A 235 -6.93 -1.40 -9.52
C SER A 235 -5.88 -0.64 -10.34
N LEU A 236 -4.61 -0.68 -9.91
CA LEU A 236 -3.49 -0.06 -10.62
C LEU A 236 -3.25 -0.80 -11.94
N HIS A 237 -3.27 -2.13 -11.93
CA HIS A 237 -3.13 -2.93 -13.14
C HIS A 237 -4.29 -2.71 -14.12
N LEU A 238 -5.52 -2.58 -13.62
CA LEU A 238 -6.66 -2.19 -14.45
C LEU A 238 -6.48 -0.80 -15.07
N LEU A 239 -5.95 0.16 -14.32
CA LEU A 239 -5.66 1.50 -14.81
C LEU A 239 -4.56 1.48 -15.88
N GLU A 240 -3.48 0.74 -15.64
CA GLU A 240 -2.39 0.52 -16.59
C GLU A 240 -2.92 -0.09 -17.89
N LYS A 241 -3.77 -1.11 -17.78
CA LYS A 241 -4.43 -1.74 -18.93
C LYS A 241 -5.35 -0.77 -19.66
N LEU A 242 -6.05 0.10 -18.94
CA LEU A 242 -6.92 1.12 -19.54
C LEU A 242 -6.10 2.14 -20.34
N ILE A 243 -5.00 2.61 -19.77
CA ILE A 243 -4.09 3.57 -20.41
C ILE A 243 -3.44 2.94 -21.64
N THR A 244 -2.82 1.77 -21.50
CA THR A 244 -2.07 1.12 -22.58
C THR A 244 -2.97 0.63 -23.71
N LYS A 245 -4.04 -0.11 -23.40
CA LYS A 245 -4.88 -0.71 -24.44
C LYS A 245 -5.88 0.26 -25.03
N TYR A 246 -6.56 1.06 -24.21
CA TYR A 246 -7.68 1.87 -24.68
C TYR A 246 -7.26 3.28 -25.07
N ARG A 247 -6.44 3.96 -24.25
CA ARG A 247 -6.01 5.34 -24.54
C ARG A 247 -4.90 5.43 -25.56
N LEU A 248 -3.91 4.54 -25.51
CA LEU A 248 -2.76 4.59 -26.41
C LEU A 248 -3.00 3.82 -27.71
N GLN A 249 -3.50 2.59 -27.65
CA GLN A 249 -3.67 1.76 -28.86
C GLN A 249 -5.02 1.98 -29.54
N SER A 250 -6.14 1.67 -28.87
CA SER A 250 -7.45 1.70 -29.51
C SER A 250 -7.87 3.11 -29.98
N GLN A 251 -7.54 4.16 -29.23
CA GLN A 251 -7.81 5.55 -29.62
C GLN A 251 -7.03 5.92 -30.89
N THR A 252 -5.73 5.60 -30.97
CA THR A 252 -4.91 5.95 -32.13
C THR A 252 -5.31 5.17 -33.38
N GLU A 253 -5.70 3.90 -33.23
CA GLU A 253 -6.31 3.11 -34.30
C GLU A 253 -7.64 3.74 -34.78
N HIS A 254 -8.49 4.18 -33.86
CA HIS A 254 -9.74 4.84 -34.22
C HIS A 254 -9.52 6.17 -34.93
N ASP A 255 -8.56 6.97 -34.45
CA ASP A 255 -8.23 8.27 -35.00
C ASP A 255 -7.60 8.13 -36.40
N THR A 256 -6.74 7.13 -36.60
CA THR A 256 -6.14 6.83 -37.92
C THR A 256 -7.19 6.38 -38.93
N ILE A 257 -8.06 5.45 -38.57
CA ILE A 257 -9.17 5.01 -39.44
C ILE A 257 -10.11 6.18 -39.76
N SER A 258 -10.41 7.03 -38.78
CA SER A 258 -11.28 8.21 -38.98
C SER A 258 -10.61 9.25 -39.88
N ALA A 259 -9.31 9.47 -39.73
CA ALA A 259 -8.54 10.36 -40.60
C ALA A 259 -8.49 9.85 -42.04
N GLU A 260 -8.21 8.55 -42.25
CA GLU A 260 -8.23 7.92 -43.58
C GLU A 260 -9.61 8.03 -44.23
N TRP A 261 -10.68 7.79 -43.47
CA TRP A 261 -12.05 7.95 -43.94
C TRP A 261 -12.34 9.40 -44.36
N LEU A 262 -11.89 10.39 -43.57
CA LEU A 262 -12.04 11.80 -43.90
C LEU A 262 -11.25 12.20 -45.14
N VAL A 263 -10.01 11.71 -45.29
CA VAL A 263 -9.20 11.94 -46.49
C VAL A 263 -9.89 11.37 -47.72
N GLY A 264 -10.36 10.12 -47.67
CA GLY A 264 -11.11 9.52 -48.78
C GLY A 264 -12.40 10.27 -49.11
N LYS A 265 -13.09 10.82 -48.10
CA LYS A 265 -14.26 11.67 -48.30
C LYS A 265 -13.89 13.00 -48.97
N CYS A 266 -12.80 13.63 -48.56
CA CYS A 266 -12.28 14.85 -49.19
C CYS A 266 -11.89 14.61 -50.65
N ASP A 267 -11.20 13.51 -50.96
CA ASP A 267 -10.84 13.13 -52.33
C ASP A 267 -12.09 12.92 -53.19
N GLY A 268 -13.10 12.24 -52.63
CA GLY A 268 -14.40 12.07 -53.29
C GLY A 268 -15.10 13.41 -53.58
N LEU A 269 -15.04 14.37 -52.66
CA LEU A 269 -15.58 15.72 -52.86
C LEU A 269 -14.79 16.48 -53.92
N CYS A 270 -13.46 16.42 -53.91
CA CYS A 270 -12.61 17.03 -54.93
C CYS A 270 -12.91 16.48 -56.33
N LEU A 271 -13.07 15.17 -56.46
CA LEU A 271 -13.49 14.54 -57.72
C LEU A 271 -14.89 15.00 -58.14
N LYS A 272 -15.82 15.12 -57.19
CA LYS A 272 -17.18 15.62 -57.46
C LYS A 272 -17.18 17.06 -57.94
N ILE A 273 -16.34 17.92 -57.37
CA ILE A 273 -16.17 19.32 -57.83
C ILE A 273 -15.63 19.33 -59.27
N LYS A 274 -14.59 18.57 -59.56
CA LYS A 274 -14.04 18.46 -60.93
C LYS A 274 -15.05 17.94 -61.95
N LEU A 275 -15.88 16.98 -61.55
CA LEU A 275 -16.96 16.48 -62.41
C LEU A 275 -17.96 17.60 -62.74
N ILE A 276 -18.36 18.39 -61.73
CA ILE A 276 -19.28 19.51 -61.91
C ILE A 276 -18.64 20.59 -62.80
N GLU A 277 -17.35 20.88 -62.62
CA GLU A 277 -16.62 21.82 -63.49
C GLU A 277 -16.63 21.35 -64.96
N LEU A 278 -16.33 20.08 -65.21
CA LEU A 278 -16.41 19.50 -66.55
C LEU A 278 -17.83 19.51 -67.10
N GLN A 279 -18.83 19.22 -66.27
CA GLN A 279 -20.24 19.29 -66.66
C GLN A 279 -20.63 20.70 -67.09
N ILE A 280 -20.24 21.72 -66.31
CA ILE A 280 -20.47 23.13 -66.65
C ILE A 280 -19.79 23.48 -67.98
N LEU A 281 -18.55 23.02 -68.21
CA LEU A 281 -17.84 23.24 -69.48
C LEU A 281 -18.55 22.59 -70.66
N CYS A 282 -19.01 21.34 -70.52
CA CYS A 282 -19.78 20.65 -71.55
C CYS A 282 -21.12 21.33 -71.83
N ASP A 283 -21.80 21.84 -70.79
CA ASP A 283 -23.09 22.52 -70.93
C ASP A 283 -22.95 23.93 -71.51
N THR A 284 -21.84 24.64 -71.24
CA THR A 284 -21.58 25.98 -71.79
C THR A 284 -21.03 25.94 -73.22
N TYR A 285 -20.13 25.01 -73.53
CA TYR A 285 -19.52 24.85 -74.85
C TYR A 285 -20.18 23.70 -75.63
N THR A 286 -21.44 23.90 -76.00
CA THR A 286 -22.13 23.02 -76.93
C THR A 286 -21.66 23.25 -78.37
N LEU A 287 -21.95 22.31 -79.25
CA LEU A 287 -21.62 22.44 -80.69
C LEU A 287 -22.26 23.69 -81.32
N GLU A 288 -23.42 24.11 -80.81
CA GLU A 288 -24.12 25.30 -81.28
C GLU A 288 -23.47 26.58 -80.75
N THR A 289 -23.15 26.65 -79.45
CA THR A 289 -22.51 27.84 -78.87
C THR A 289 -21.10 28.05 -79.39
N THR A 290 -20.35 26.97 -79.63
CA THR A 290 -19.00 27.03 -80.22
C THR A 290 -19.02 27.51 -81.67
N LYS A 291 -19.95 27.03 -82.51
CA LYS A 291 -20.16 27.57 -83.87
C LYS A 291 -20.59 29.03 -83.86
N ALA A 292 -21.48 29.42 -82.94
CA ALA A 292 -21.89 30.81 -82.79
C ALA A 292 -20.73 31.71 -82.35
N LEU A 293 -19.90 31.26 -81.40
CA LEU A 293 -18.68 31.95 -80.98
C LEU A 293 -17.66 32.08 -82.12
N GLU A 294 -17.54 31.06 -82.98
CA GLU A 294 -16.67 31.10 -84.16
C GLU A 294 -17.14 32.15 -85.18
N GLN A 295 -18.45 32.22 -85.44
CA GLN A 295 -19.04 33.26 -86.28
C GLN A 295 -18.88 34.67 -85.69
N ILE A 296 -19.08 34.82 -84.38
CA ILE A 296 -18.84 36.09 -83.69
C ILE A 296 -17.36 36.49 -83.79
N LYS A 297 -16.45 35.52 -83.62
CA LYS A 297 -15.01 35.77 -83.76
C LYS A 297 -14.65 36.20 -85.19
N GLU A 298 -15.21 35.54 -86.20
CA GLU A 298 -14.95 35.87 -87.60
C GLU A 298 -15.50 37.26 -87.98
N THR A 299 -16.73 37.57 -87.57
CA THR A 299 -17.32 38.90 -87.77
C THR A 299 -16.53 39.99 -87.05
N LEU A 300 -16.15 39.78 -85.79
CA LEU A 300 -15.36 40.75 -85.02
C LEU A 300 -13.95 40.91 -85.61
N HIS A 301 -13.32 39.83 -86.07
CA HIS A 301 -12.04 39.89 -86.77
C HIS A 301 -12.15 40.69 -88.08
N SER A 302 -13.20 40.45 -88.86
CA SER A 302 -13.44 41.20 -90.11
C SER A 302 -13.69 42.69 -89.84
N ALA A 303 -14.46 43.02 -88.79
CA ALA A 303 -14.71 44.40 -88.37
C ALA A 303 -13.43 45.06 -87.86
N GLN A 304 -12.58 44.33 -87.12
CA GLN A 304 -11.28 44.83 -86.68
C GLN A 304 -10.38 45.13 -87.88
N VAL A 305 -10.28 44.23 -88.86
CA VAL A 305 -9.50 44.45 -90.07
C VAL A 305 -10.02 45.65 -90.86
N GLU A 306 -11.33 45.84 -90.96
CA GLU A 306 -11.92 46.98 -91.65
C GLU A 306 -11.71 48.30 -90.92
N ALA A 307 -11.80 48.28 -89.58
CA ALA A 307 -11.45 49.42 -88.74
C ALA A 307 -9.97 49.78 -88.85
N GLU A 308 -9.08 48.77 -88.89
CA GLU A 308 -7.64 48.96 -89.09
C GLU A 308 -7.36 49.58 -90.47
N LYS A 309 -8.00 49.08 -91.53
CA LYS A 309 -7.92 49.66 -92.88
C LYS A 309 -8.40 51.11 -92.89
N SER A 310 -9.57 51.38 -92.33
CA SER A 310 -10.15 52.73 -92.23
C SER A 310 -9.23 53.68 -91.47
N LYS A 311 -8.66 53.21 -90.35
CA LYS A 311 -7.66 53.94 -89.59
C LYS A 311 -6.43 54.23 -90.44
N THR A 312 -5.85 53.22 -91.12
CA THR A 312 -4.69 53.45 -92.00
C THR A 312 -5.00 54.39 -93.16
N TYR A 313 -6.23 54.35 -93.70
CA TYR A 313 -6.68 55.27 -94.74
C TYR A 313 -6.75 56.70 -94.20
N VAL A 314 -7.42 56.92 -93.07
CA VAL A 314 -7.52 58.24 -92.43
C VAL A 314 -6.14 58.77 -92.04
N THR A 315 -5.25 57.93 -91.49
CA THR A 315 -3.87 58.32 -91.17
C THR A 315 -3.10 58.71 -92.43
N LYS A 316 -3.25 57.99 -93.55
CA LYS A 316 -2.63 58.37 -94.82
C LYS A 316 -3.19 59.68 -95.37
N THR A 317 -4.50 59.89 -95.31
CA THR A 317 -5.09 61.17 -95.75
C THR A 317 -4.63 62.32 -94.87
N LEU A 318 -4.54 62.10 -93.56
CA LEU A 318 -4.04 63.10 -92.62
C LEU A 318 -2.56 63.41 -92.90
N GLN A 319 -1.72 62.41 -93.15
CA GLN A 319 -0.34 62.59 -93.61
C GLN A 319 -0.25 63.36 -94.93
N THR A 320 -1.17 63.14 -95.88
CA THR A 320 -1.19 63.94 -97.11
C THR A 320 -1.55 65.39 -96.85
N TYR A 321 -2.52 65.67 -95.96
CA TYR A 321 -2.83 67.04 -95.54
C TYR A 321 -1.66 67.68 -94.78
N GLU A 322 -1.00 66.96 -93.88
CA GLU A 322 0.21 67.44 -93.21
C GLU A 322 1.35 67.75 -94.21
N SER A 323 1.49 66.96 -95.26
CA SER A 323 2.49 67.19 -96.32
C SER A 323 2.18 68.38 -97.23
N LEU A 324 0.91 68.79 -97.32
CA LEU A 324 0.49 69.98 -98.07
C LEU A 324 0.88 71.29 -97.37
N GLY A 325 1.39 71.21 -96.12
CA GLY A 325 2.24 72.23 -95.49
C GLY A 325 1.62 73.62 -95.38
N SER A 326 2.45 74.61 -95.03
CA SER A 326 2.04 76.00 -94.73
C SER A 326 1.18 76.67 -95.80
N GLU A 327 1.26 76.21 -97.06
CA GLU A 327 0.43 76.71 -98.17
C GLU A 327 -1.05 76.34 -98.00
N PHE A 328 -1.35 75.15 -97.45
CA PHE A 328 -2.73 74.75 -97.13
C PHE A 328 -3.26 75.48 -95.91
N ASP A 329 -2.43 75.69 -94.87
CA ASP A 329 -2.81 76.48 -93.69
C ASP A 329 -3.12 77.93 -94.05
N GLU A 330 -2.34 78.54 -94.95
CA GLU A 330 -2.62 79.88 -95.50
C GLU A 330 -3.94 79.89 -96.28
N LEU A 331 -4.21 78.87 -97.10
CA LEU A 331 -5.48 78.76 -97.84
C LEU A 331 -6.68 78.54 -96.91
N VAL A 332 -6.53 77.73 -95.85
CA VAL A 332 -7.58 77.49 -94.84
C VAL A 332 -7.81 78.76 -94.02
N MET A 333 -6.78 79.51 -93.66
CA MET A 333 -6.93 80.81 -93.00
C MET A 333 -7.61 81.84 -93.92
N GLU A 334 -7.24 81.91 -95.20
CA GLU A 334 -7.92 82.79 -96.16
C GLU A 334 -9.37 82.35 -96.41
N TYR A 335 -9.65 81.04 -96.50
CA TYR A 335 -11.01 80.52 -96.61
C TYR A 335 -11.83 80.80 -95.35
N GLN A 336 -11.24 80.64 -94.17
CA GLN A 336 -11.89 80.95 -92.90
C GLN A 336 -12.14 82.45 -92.74
N ARG A 337 -11.19 83.30 -93.14
CA ARG A 337 -11.40 84.75 -93.23
C ARG A 337 -12.52 85.09 -94.21
N LEU A 338 -12.52 84.50 -95.40
CA LEU A 338 -13.59 84.71 -96.39
C LEU A 338 -14.94 84.25 -95.86
N LYS A 339 -14.98 83.13 -95.15
CA LYS A 339 -16.21 82.59 -94.57
C LYS A 339 -16.71 83.48 -93.45
N GLU A 340 -15.84 83.92 -92.53
CA GLU A 340 -16.19 84.90 -91.50
C GLU A 340 -16.62 86.23 -92.13
N GLU A 341 -15.99 86.69 -93.21
CA GLU A 341 -16.40 87.89 -93.93
C GLU A 341 -17.74 87.71 -94.67
N THR A 342 -18.01 86.51 -95.20
CA THR A 342 -19.28 86.15 -95.82
C THR A 342 -20.38 86.05 -94.77
N ASP A 343 -20.13 85.37 -93.66
CA ASP A 343 -21.05 85.27 -92.51
C ASP A 343 -21.30 86.66 -91.90
N ASN A 344 -20.30 87.53 -91.80
CA ASN A 344 -20.44 88.90 -91.30
C ASN A 344 -21.17 89.81 -92.29
N LYS A 345 -20.98 89.63 -93.61
CA LYS A 345 -21.76 90.31 -94.66
C LYS A 345 -23.20 89.79 -94.71
N GLU A 346 -23.43 88.50 -94.58
CA GLU A 346 -24.77 87.90 -94.47
C GLU A 346 -25.46 88.37 -93.19
N TRP A 347 -24.74 88.42 -92.07
CA TRP A 347 -25.21 89.00 -90.82
C TRP A 347 -25.58 90.48 -91.00
N ALA A 348 -24.69 91.30 -91.59
CA ALA A 348 -24.95 92.72 -91.85
C ALA A 348 -26.13 92.93 -92.82
N LEU A 349 -26.28 92.11 -93.86
CA LEU A 349 -27.44 92.12 -94.76
C LEU A 349 -28.73 91.75 -94.03
N SER A 350 -28.69 90.75 -93.14
CA SER A 350 -29.84 90.36 -92.32
C SER A 350 -30.24 91.42 -91.30
N GLU A 351 -29.31 92.27 -90.84
CA GLU A 351 -29.55 93.34 -89.88
C GLU A 351 -30.04 94.64 -90.56
N LEU A 352 -29.55 94.95 -91.76
CA LEU A 352 -30.11 96.01 -92.62
C LEU A 352 -31.54 95.69 -93.06
N LEU A 353 -31.83 94.43 -93.42
CA LEU A 353 -33.19 93.98 -93.73
C LEU A 353 -34.14 93.97 -92.51
N LYS A 354 -33.62 94.01 -91.28
CA LYS A 354 -34.40 94.15 -90.04
C LYS A 354 -34.57 95.58 -89.54
N SER A 355 -33.82 96.54 -90.08
CA SER A 355 -33.89 97.96 -89.70
C SER A 355 -34.66 98.83 -90.70
N ASP A 356 -35.04 98.28 -91.85
CA ASP A 356 -35.94 98.87 -92.87
C ASP A 356 -37.38 98.31 -92.82
N SER A 357 -37.79 97.74 -91.68
CA SER A 357 -39.17 97.37 -91.33
C SER A 357 -39.44 97.71 -89.87
#